data_AF-A0A6C1MRS3-F1
#
_entry.id   AF-A0A6C1MRS3-F1
#
_cell.length_a   1.000
_cell.length_b   1.000
_cell.length_c   1.000
_cell.angle_alpha   90.00
_cell.angle_beta   90.00
_cell.angle_gamma   90.00
#
_symmetry.space_group_name_H-M   'P 1'
#
loop_
_entity.id
_entity.type
_entity.pdbx_description
1 polymer ?
#
loop_
_entity_poly.entity_id
_entity_poly.type
_entity_poly.pdbx_seq_one_letter_code
_entity_poly.pdbx_strand_id
1 'polypeptide(L)'
;RELNGIPQCTREDLVQDLDLFYQLGVRNMFPVHKFDNAFGGHLPDLEEGIGIGPVLYAGNILSTGHPIEFEECPETFASHLDSFSGNDSSNGNQQEFDGTEPDQTRSLANSLNPYGLFEQLLFQLDYLGDRFPQSPEEVAQFDPRNGTDRLCNTRGLSDLGHFLIEEMMQRGIMIENDHISRKASARILEITKDRGYPVINSHGSWGGTQPLRDRIASQGGVTADFDNTRGTWVDLLIENGTRPRAQEFMVGPFGGSGFATDVNGISALAANPGDEEDEARLYPFTSVDGRVVFDIQRTGDREFSLYSGRGVAHYGLYPDQIADMRIHSDRSQEDVDHAVDQLFTSAEAYLRMWERVEAAAGR
;
A
#
# COMPACT_ATOMS: atom_id res chain seq x y z
N ARG A 1 -12.96 16.89 0.08
CA ARG A 1 -13.60 16.62 -1.24
C ARG A 1 -13.32 17.80 -2.17
N GLU A 2 -13.27 17.56 -3.48
CA GLU A 2 -13.14 18.58 -4.54
C GLU A 2 -14.31 18.44 -5.52
N LEU A 3 -14.67 19.50 -6.25
CA LEU A 3 -15.48 19.41 -7.47
C LEU A 3 -14.87 20.29 -8.56
N ASN A 4 -14.44 19.68 -9.67
CA ASN A 4 -13.86 20.33 -10.84
C ASN A 4 -12.71 21.31 -10.53
N GLY A 5 -11.70 20.88 -9.76
CA GLY A 5 -10.60 21.77 -9.37
C GLY A 5 -10.86 22.60 -8.12
N ILE A 6 -12.08 22.57 -7.57
CA ILE A 6 -12.49 23.47 -6.49
C ILE A 6 -12.65 22.68 -5.18
N PRO A 7 -11.78 22.92 -4.18
CA PRO A 7 -11.94 22.37 -2.83
C PRO A 7 -13.32 22.71 -2.25
N GLN A 8 -13.94 21.73 -1.60
CA GLN A 8 -15.25 21.89 -0.95
C GLN A 8 -15.13 22.16 0.56
N CYS A 9 -13.94 22.51 1.04
CA CYS A 9 -13.65 22.93 2.41
C CYS A 9 -12.64 24.09 2.39
N THR A 10 -12.67 24.92 3.43
CA THR A 10 -11.64 25.94 3.65
C THR A 10 -10.51 25.41 4.54
N ARG A 11 -9.46 26.22 4.74
CA ARG A 11 -8.38 25.93 5.69
C ARG A 11 -8.90 25.91 7.13
N GLU A 12 -9.84 26.80 7.45
CA GLU A 12 -10.48 26.87 8.76
C GLU A 12 -11.33 25.63 9.04
N ASP A 13 -12.12 25.18 8.06
CA ASP A 13 -12.88 23.93 8.16
C ASP A 13 -11.95 22.74 8.43
N LEU A 14 -10.82 22.68 7.71
CA LEU A 14 -9.82 21.62 7.85
C LEU A 14 -9.22 21.57 9.26
N VAL A 15 -8.82 22.72 9.79
CA VAL A 15 -8.27 22.83 11.16
C VAL A 15 -9.32 22.37 12.17
N GLN A 16 -10.57 22.81 12.03
CA GLN A 16 -11.65 22.44 12.92
C GLN A 16 -11.92 20.92 12.90
N ASP A 17 -11.95 20.31 11.71
CA ASP A 17 -12.17 18.88 11.54
C ASP A 17 -10.99 18.06 12.09
N LEU A 18 -9.74 18.49 11.86
CA LEU A 18 -8.56 17.84 12.44
C LEU A 18 -8.57 17.91 13.97
N ASP A 19 -8.94 19.05 14.56
CA ASP A 19 -9.06 19.19 16.00
C ASP A 19 -10.13 18.25 16.56
N LEU A 20 -11.27 18.13 15.87
CA LEU A 20 -12.33 17.19 16.24
C LEU A 20 -11.82 15.75 16.18
N PHE A 21 -11.22 15.32 15.07
CA PHE A 21 -10.71 13.95 14.92
C PHE A 21 -9.61 13.64 15.95
N TYR A 22 -8.73 14.60 16.21
CA TYR A 22 -7.71 14.46 17.23
C TYR A 22 -8.32 14.29 18.63
N GLN A 23 -9.35 15.06 18.98
CA GLN A 23 -10.10 14.93 20.24
C GLN A 23 -10.82 13.57 20.35
N LEU A 24 -11.27 13.01 19.23
CA LEU A 24 -11.85 11.66 19.16
C LEU A 24 -10.81 10.53 19.24
N GLY A 25 -9.51 10.86 19.30
CA GLY A 25 -8.42 9.90 19.42
C GLY A 25 -7.85 9.41 18.09
N VAL A 26 -8.21 10.02 16.96
CA VAL A 26 -7.61 9.70 15.66
C VAL A 26 -6.14 10.13 15.64
N ARG A 27 -5.24 9.22 15.30
CA ARG A 27 -3.78 9.43 15.26
C ARG A 27 -3.10 8.92 14.00
N ASN A 28 -3.84 8.27 13.10
CA ASN A 28 -3.38 7.91 11.76
C ASN A 28 -4.44 8.35 10.74
N MET A 29 -4.02 8.92 9.61
CA MET A 29 -4.93 9.42 8.59
C MET A 29 -4.32 9.34 7.20
N PHE A 30 -5.15 8.94 6.24
CA PHE A 30 -4.91 9.01 4.80
C PHE A 30 -5.25 10.40 4.27
N PRO A 31 -4.26 11.19 3.80
CA PRO A 31 -4.54 12.46 3.12
C PRO A 31 -5.26 12.22 1.79
N VAL A 32 -4.85 11.18 1.07
CA VAL A 32 -5.49 10.71 -0.15
C VAL A 32 -5.57 9.19 -0.08
N HIS A 33 -6.66 8.63 -0.58
CA HIS A 33 -6.90 7.19 -0.57
C HIS A 33 -7.32 6.76 -1.98
N LYS A 34 -8.50 6.15 -2.18
CA LYS A 34 -8.93 5.59 -3.47
C LYS A 34 -9.42 6.57 -4.54
N PHE A 35 -9.47 7.86 -4.24
CA PHE A 35 -9.93 8.89 -5.17
C PHE A 35 -9.03 10.11 -5.09
N ASP A 36 -8.93 10.83 -6.20
CA ASP A 36 -8.43 12.19 -6.19
C ASP A 36 -9.30 13.02 -5.24
N ASN A 37 -8.68 13.98 -4.59
CA ASN A 37 -9.39 14.91 -3.72
C ASN A 37 -8.69 16.26 -3.71
N ALA A 38 -9.21 17.16 -2.88
CA ALA A 38 -8.70 18.53 -2.77
C ALA A 38 -7.28 18.63 -2.20
N PHE A 39 -6.69 17.52 -1.74
CA PHE A 39 -5.35 17.44 -1.17
C PHE A 39 -4.34 16.90 -2.18
N GLY A 40 -4.73 15.98 -3.07
CA GLY A 40 -3.84 15.46 -4.11
C GLY A 40 -4.45 14.36 -4.98
N GLY A 41 -3.62 13.77 -5.83
CA GLY A 41 -3.97 12.61 -6.64
C GLY A 41 -3.78 11.29 -5.91
N HIS A 42 -4.58 10.28 -6.26
CA HIS A 42 -4.38 8.90 -5.80
C HIS A 42 -3.50 8.09 -6.75
N LEU A 43 -2.93 7.00 -6.26
CA LEU A 43 -2.32 5.96 -7.09
C LEU A 43 -3.44 5.21 -7.81
N PRO A 44 -3.49 5.27 -9.16
CA PRO A 44 -4.52 4.58 -9.91
C PRO A 44 -4.32 3.06 -9.82
N ASP A 45 -5.34 2.36 -9.34
CA ASP A 45 -5.40 0.89 -9.39
C ASP A 45 -6.02 0.47 -10.72
N LEU A 46 -5.17 0.07 -11.67
CA LEU A 46 -5.55 -0.26 -13.03
C LEU A 46 -5.04 -1.65 -13.47
N GLU A 47 -4.43 -2.41 -12.55
CA GLU A 47 -3.79 -3.69 -12.84
C GLU A 47 -4.80 -4.86 -12.88
N GLU A 48 -5.86 -4.82 -12.06
CA GLU A 48 -6.90 -5.85 -12.10
C GLU A 48 -7.93 -5.56 -13.20
N GLY A 49 -7.65 -6.10 -14.39
CA GLY A 49 -8.63 -6.22 -15.46
C GLY A 49 -9.91 -6.89 -14.94
N ILE A 50 -11.02 -6.13 -14.99
CA ILE A 50 -12.36 -6.51 -14.51
C ILE A 50 -12.38 -6.83 -12.99
N GLY A 51 -12.60 -5.78 -12.20
CA GLY A 51 -12.75 -5.84 -10.74
C GLY A 51 -13.41 -4.58 -10.17
N ILE A 52 -12.90 -4.08 -9.04
CA ILE A 52 -13.33 -2.83 -8.39
C ILE A 52 -12.89 -1.58 -9.18
N GLY A 53 -11.85 -1.65 -10.02
CA GLY A 53 -11.29 -0.52 -10.79
C GLY A 53 -12.34 0.38 -11.50
N PRO A 54 -13.31 -0.17 -12.27
CA PRO A 54 -14.40 0.60 -12.86
C PRO A 54 -15.26 1.36 -11.85
N VAL A 55 -15.55 0.74 -10.70
CA VAL A 55 -16.32 1.34 -9.61
C VAL A 55 -15.51 2.48 -8.99
N LEU A 56 -14.19 2.32 -8.82
CA LEU A 56 -13.33 3.38 -8.33
C LEU A 56 -13.22 4.53 -9.32
N TYR A 57 -13.08 4.24 -10.60
CA TYR A 57 -13.00 5.29 -11.62
C TYR A 57 -14.30 6.11 -11.71
N ALA A 58 -15.45 5.44 -11.72
CA ALA A 58 -16.75 6.11 -11.66
C ALA A 58 -16.92 6.88 -10.33
N GLY A 59 -16.49 6.28 -9.22
CA GLY A 59 -16.46 6.91 -7.90
C GLY A 59 -15.61 8.18 -7.89
N ASN A 60 -14.45 8.19 -8.56
CA ASN A 60 -13.61 9.36 -8.73
C ASN A 60 -14.39 10.47 -9.43
N ILE A 61 -14.96 10.21 -10.61
CA ILE A 61 -15.73 11.20 -11.36
C ILE A 61 -16.91 11.75 -10.54
N LEU A 62 -17.64 10.89 -9.81
CA LEU A 62 -18.75 11.32 -8.96
C LEU A 62 -18.28 12.15 -7.74
N SER A 63 -17.12 11.81 -7.19
CA SER A 63 -16.53 12.49 -6.04
C SER A 63 -15.95 13.85 -6.43
N THR A 64 -15.21 13.91 -7.55
CA THR A 64 -14.35 15.03 -7.95
C THR A 64 -14.86 15.84 -9.13
N GLY A 65 -15.81 15.32 -9.91
CA GLY A 65 -16.28 15.93 -11.16
C GLY A 65 -15.37 15.72 -12.38
N HIS A 66 -14.22 15.06 -12.22
CA HIS A 66 -13.26 14.86 -13.31
C HIS A 66 -12.72 13.42 -13.38
N PRO A 67 -12.28 12.97 -14.57
CA PRO A 67 -11.55 11.69 -14.71
C PRO A 67 -10.17 11.77 -14.05
N ILE A 68 -9.56 10.61 -13.81
CA ILE A 68 -8.14 10.52 -13.43
C ILE A 68 -7.31 10.92 -14.65
N GLU A 69 -6.30 11.76 -14.43
CA GLU A 69 -5.36 12.20 -15.44
C GLU A 69 -4.02 11.48 -15.28
N PHE A 70 -3.47 10.97 -16.39
CA PHE A 70 -2.28 10.14 -16.39
C PHE A 70 -1.10 10.78 -17.14
N GLU A 71 0.10 10.41 -16.72
CA GLU A 71 1.36 10.65 -17.40
C GLU A 71 2.26 9.42 -17.30
N GLU A 72 3.33 9.37 -18.08
CA GLU A 72 4.35 8.33 -17.92
C GLU A 72 5.16 8.57 -16.65
N CYS A 73 5.31 7.53 -15.84
CA CYS A 73 6.18 7.56 -14.68
C CYS A 73 7.66 7.69 -15.09
N PRO A 74 8.53 8.30 -14.25
CA PRO A 74 9.97 8.27 -14.43
C PRO A 74 10.48 6.83 -14.63
N GLU A 75 11.53 6.63 -15.44
CA GLU A 75 12.07 5.30 -15.80
C GLU A 75 12.52 4.50 -14.57
N THR A 76 11.57 3.79 -13.97
CA THR A 76 11.73 2.66 -13.06
C THR A 76 10.51 1.78 -13.15
N PHE A 77 10.68 0.60 -13.74
CA PHE A 77 9.76 -0.50 -13.60
C PHE A 77 10.43 -1.58 -12.77
N ALA A 78 10.12 -1.61 -11.48
CA ALA A 78 9.68 -2.84 -10.89
C ALA A 78 8.20 -2.60 -10.63
N SER A 79 7.33 -3.19 -11.46
CA SER A 79 5.89 -3.06 -11.23
C SER A 79 5.49 -3.80 -9.96
N HIS A 80 4.28 -3.55 -9.48
CA HIS A 80 3.64 -4.26 -8.38
C HIS A 80 3.68 -5.81 -8.57
N LEU A 81 3.83 -6.27 -9.81
CA LEU A 81 4.01 -7.67 -10.22
C LEU A 81 5.39 -8.25 -9.92
N ASP A 82 6.48 -7.48 -9.83
CA ASP A 82 7.81 -8.04 -9.56
C ASP A 82 7.95 -8.51 -8.10
N SER A 83 7.24 -7.87 -7.18
CA SER A 83 7.15 -8.26 -5.77
C SER A 83 6.20 -9.45 -5.53
N PHE A 84 5.16 -9.62 -6.36
CA PHE A 84 4.28 -10.80 -6.31
C PHE A 84 4.80 -12.01 -7.10
N SER A 85 5.61 -11.81 -8.15
CA SER A 85 6.11 -12.89 -9.03
C SER A 85 7.57 -13.30 -8.78
N GLY A 86 8.26 -12.64 -7.84
CA GLY A 86 9.65 -12.95 -7.50
C GLY A 86 10.65 -12.65 -8.62
N ASN A 87 10.32 -11.74 -9.53
CA ASN A 87 11.09 -11.49 -10.75
C ASN A 87 11.60 -10.04 -10.78
N ASP A 88 12.45 -9.66 -9.82
CA ASP A 88 13.12 -8.35 -9.85
C ASP A 88 14.05 -8.26 -11.07
N SER A 89 13.63 -7.48 -12.06
CA SER A 89 14.41 -7.24 -13.28
C SER A 89 15.07 -5.85 -13.31
N SER A 90 15.05 -5.10 -12.20
CA SER A 90 15.52 -3.71 -12.18
C SER A 90 17.04 -3.57 -11.98
N ASN A 91 17.81 -3.97 -13.00
CA ASN A 91 19.22 -3.61 -13.12
C ASN A 91 19.38 -2.15 -13.62
N GLY A 92 19.65 -1.23 -12.70
CA GLY A 92 20.41 0.00 -12.99
C GLY A 92 19.61 1.31 -13.06
N ASN A 93 20.01 2.26 -12.19
CA ASN A 93 19.57 3.66 -12.10
C ASN A 93 18.06 3.87 -11.89
N GLN A 94 17.62 3.69 -10.65
CA GLN A 94 16.24 3.93 -10.27
C GLN A 94 15.94 5.42 -10.16
N GLN A 95 15.42 6.05 -11.22
CA GLN A 95 14.90 7.41 -11.16
C GLN A 95 13.44 7.39 -10.68
N GLU A 96 13.19 8.04 -9.55
CA GLU A 96 11.87 8.22 -8.92
C GLU A 96 11.69 9.70 -8.55
N PHE A 97 10.45 10.15 -8.38
CA PHE A 97 10.16 11.51 -7.93
C PHE A 97 10.87 11.84 -6.61
N ASP A 98 11.50 13.01 -6.54
CA ASP A 98 12.21 13.49 -5.35
C ASP A 98 11.34 14.35 -4.44
N GLY A 99 10.21 14.88 -4.93
CA GLY A 99 9.28 15.73 -4.19
C GLY A 99 9.53 17.23 -4.38
N THR A 100 10.42 17.59 -5.31
CA THR A 100 10.71 18.97 -5.73
C THR A 100 10.21 19.29 -7.13
N GLU A 101 9.62 18.30 -7.81
CA GLU A 101 8.97 18.51 -9.09
C GLU A 101 7.87 19.57 -8.94
N PRO A 102 7.72 20.50 -9.90
CA PRO A 102 6.69 21.51 -9.82
C PRO A 102 5.31 20.84 -9.70
N ASP A 103 4.45 21.32 -8.80
CA ASP A 103 3.05 20.90 -8.74
C ASP A 103 2.38 21.23 -10.07
N GLN A 104 2.28 20.22 -10.93
CA GLN A 104 1.75 20.39 -12.27
C GLN A 104 0.22 20.37 -12.23
N THR A 105 -0.40 21.27 -11.46
CA THR A 105 -1.72 21.78 -11.83
C THR A 105 -1.57 22.64 -13.08
N ARG A 106 -1.11 22.09 -14.22
CA ARG A 106 -1.20 22.80 -15.49
C ARG A 106 -1.01 21.99 -16.77
N SER A 107 -1.94 22.31 -17.67
CA SER A 107 -1.99 22.12 -19.11
C SER A 107 -2.41 20.73 -19.62
N LEU A 108 -3.71 20.64 -19.91
CA LEU A 108 -4.36 19.69 -20.83
C LEU A 108 -3.60 19.44 -22.16
N ALA A 109 -2.59 20.25 -22.49
CA ALA A 109 -1.82 20.10 -23.73
C ALA A 109 -0.87 18.90 -23.74
N ASN A 110 -0.43 18.41 -22.58
CA ASN A 110 0.49 17.26 -22.44
C ASN A 110 -0.06 16.12 -21.58
N SER A 111 -1.30 16.24 -21.07
CA SER A 111 -1.95 15.10 -20.42
C SER A 111 -2.12 13.99 -21.46
N LEU A 112 -1.57 12.81 -21.19
CA LEU A 112 -2.12 11.62 -21.78
C LEU A 112 -3.49 11.44 -21.13
N ASN A 113 -4.51 12.03 -21.74
CA ASN A 113 -5.87 11.61 -21.55
C ASN A 113 -6.38 10.96 -22.84
N PRO A 114 -5.75 9.86 -23.34
CA PRO A 114 -6.26 9.21 -24.53
C PRO A 114 -7.54 8.42 -24.21
N TYR A 115 -7.89 8.22 -22.92
CA TYR A 115 -8.73 7.10 -22.47
C TYR A 115 -9.83 7.44 -21.47
N GLY A 116 -10.13 8.73 -21.26
CA GLY A 116 -10.93 9.21 -20.13
C GLY A 116 -12.39 8.74 -20.03
N LEU A 117 -12.90 7.92 -20.96
CA LEU A 117 -14.18 7.22 -20.80
C LEU A 117 -14.42 6.15 -21.86
N PHE A 118 -14.11 6.44 -23.13
CA PHE A 118 -14.48 5.55 -24.25
C PHE A 118 -13.63 4.29 -24.31
N GLU A 119 -12.35 4.39 -24.01
CA GLU A 119 -11.43 3.26 -24.14
C GLU A 119 -11.39 2.40 -22.89
N GLN A 120 -11.66 2.99 -21.72
CA GLN A 120 -12.01 2.24 -20.52
C GLN A 120 -13.36 1.52 -20.68
N LEU A 121 -14.33 2.13 -21.36
CA LEU A 121 -15.59 1.46 -21.74
C LEU A 121 -15.38 0.39 -22.82
N LEU A 122 -14.50 0.61 -23.80
CA LEU A 122 -14.14 -0.37 -24.82
C LEU A 122 -13.39 -1.57 -24.21
N PHE A 123 -12.53 -1.34 -23.22
CA PHE A 123 -11.92 -2.36 -22.38
C PHE A 123 -12.97 -3.20 -21.63
N GLN A 124 -14.06 -2.58 -21.16
CA GLN A 124 -15.15 -3.26 -20.45
C GLN A 124 -16.14 -4.00 -21.37
N LEU A 125 -16.23 -3.59 -22.65
CA LEU A 125 -17.04 -4.28 -23.66
C LEU A 125 -16.39 -5.59 -24.15
N ASP A 126 -15.16 -5.91 -23.71
CA ASP A 126 -14.46 -7.18 -23.94
C ASP A 126 -14.93 -8.33 -23.02
N TYR A 127 -16.18 -8.28 -22.56
CA TYR A 127 -16.84 -9.33 -21.77
C TYR A 127 -17.11 -10.63 -22.57
N LEU A 128 -16.85 -10.64 -23.87
CA LEU A 128 -17.00 -11.82 -24.72
C LEU A 128 -15.69 -12.00 -25.49
N GLY A 129 -14.70 -12.55 -24.79
CA GLY A 129 -13.39 -12.89 -25.33
C GLY A 129 -13.45 -13.40 -26.77
N ASP A 130 -12.56 -12.83 -27.59
CA ASP A 130 -12.34 -13.09 -29.03
C ASP A 130 -13.13 -12.23 -30.03
N ARG A 131 -13.82 -11.14 -29.63
CA ARG A 131 -14.64 -10.35 -30.60
C ARG A 131 -14.00 -9.06 -31.13
N PHE A 132 -13.00 -8.49 -30.47
CA PHE A 132 -12.30 -7.30 -30.97
C PHE A 132 -10.80 -7.58 -31.21
N PRO A 133 -10.26 -7.24 -32.40
CA PRO A 133 -8.86 -7.46 -32.75
C PRO A 133 -7.94 -6.61 -31.87
N GLN A 134 -6.65 -6.95 -31.85
CA GLN A 134 -5.66 -6.12 -31.16
C GLN A 134 -5.78 -4.64 -31.56
N SER A 135 -5.47 -3.74 -30.63
CA SER A 135 -5.35 -2.32 -30.93
C SER A 135 -4.52 -2.15 -32.21
N PRO A 136 -4.97 -1.31 -33.17
CA PRO A 136 -4.20 -1.03 -34.38
C PRO A 136 -2.74 -0.70 -34.04
N GLU A 137 -1.81 -1.07 -34.92
CA GLU A 137 -0.36 -0.90 -34.69
C GLU A 137 -0.01 0.55 -34.29
N GLU A 138 -0.76 1.53 -34.83
CA GLU A 138 -0.61 2.95 -34.55
C GLU A 138 -0.92 3.36 -33.10
N VAL A 139 -1.68 2.53 -32.36
CA VAL A 139 -2.04 2.75 -30.95
C VAL A 139 -1.65 1.58 -30.04
N ALA A 140 -0.87 0.62 -30.54
CA ALA A 140 -0.48 -0.59 -29.80
C ALA A 140 0.30 -0.29 -28.51
N GLN A 141 1.10 0.78 -28.47
CA GLN A 141 1.81 1.20 -27.25
C GLN A 141 0.86 1.64 -26.12
N PHE A 142 -0.37 1.99 -26.47
CA PHE A 142 -1.40 2.42 -25.52
C PHE A 142 -2.39 1.31 -25.20
N ASP A 143 -2.21 0.12 -25.77
CA ASP A 143 -3.05 -1.05 -25.50
C ASP A 143 -3.12 -1.32 -23.99
N PRO A 144 -4.32 -1.24 -23.37
CA PRO A 144 -4.48 -1.46 -21.93
C PRO A 144 -4.08 -2.88 -21.49
N ARG A 145 -3.94 -3.82 -22.43
CA ARG A 145 -3.40 -5.17 -22.15
C ARG A 145 -1.90 -5.19 -21.89
N ASN A 146 -1.17 -4.11 -22.19
CA ASN A 146 0.25 -3.99 -21.90
C ASN A 146 0.54 -3.58 -20.44
N GLY A 147 -0.48 -3.58 -19.56
CA GLY A 147 -0.37 -3.08 -18.21
C GLY A 147 -0.40 -1.54 -18.15
N THR A 148 -0.70 -1.03 -16.97
CA THR A 148 -0.84 0.42 -16.72
C THR A 148 0.16 0.92 -15.70
N ASP A 149 1.05 0.05 -15.26
CA ASP A 149 2.12 0.22 -14.27
C ASP A 149 3.10 1.36 -14.66
N ARG A 150 3.09 1.77 -15.95
CA ARG A 150 3.86 2.90 -16.50
C ARG A 150 3.20 4.24 -16.29
N LEU A 151 1.96 4.24 -15.85
CA LEU A 151 1.13 5.41 -15.74
C LEU A 151 1.10 5.86 -14.28
N CYS A 152 1.41 7.13 -14.10
CA CYS A 152 1.32 7.83 -12.83
C CYS A 152 0.17 8.83 -12.92
N ASN A 153 -0.50 9.08 -11.80
CA ASN A 153 -1.43 10.19 -11.70
C ASN A 153 -0.65 11.52 -11.85
N THR A 154 -1.13 12.40 -12.72
CA THR A 154 -0.47 13.70 -12.94
C THR A 154 -0.50 14.60 -11.70
N ARG A 155 -1.52 14.43 -10.85
CA ARG A 155 -1.77 15.26 -9.66
C ARG A 155 -0.84 14.87 -8.51
N GLY A 156 0.00 15.82 -8.10
CA GLY A 156 0.81 15.77 -6.88
C GLY A 156 0.03 16.24 -5.65
N LEU A 157 0.76 16.76 -4.65
CA LEU A 157 0.18 17.31 -3.43
C LEU A 157 -0.20 18.77 -3.69
N SER A 158 -1.47 19.12 -3.57
CA SER A 158 -1.95 20.51 -3.77
C SER A 158 -1.51 21.45 -2.64
N ASP A 159 -1.70 22.77 -2.81
CA ASP A 159 -1.50 23.78 -1.75
C ASP A 159 -2.32 23.50 -0.47
N LEU A 160 -3.54 22.97 -0.62
CA LEU A 160 -4.38 22.59 0.51
C LEU A 160 -3.90 21.27 1.13
N GLY A 161 -3.38 20.35 0.32
CA GLY A 161 -2.73 19.12 0.78
C GLY A 161 -1.45 19.41 1.56
N HIS A 162 -0.60 20.32 1.08
CA HIS A 162 0.57 20.80 1.84
C HIS A 162 0.13 21.35 3.21
N PHE A 163 -0.91 22.18 3.24
CA PHE A 163 -1.45 22.72 4.48
C PHE A 163 -1.99 21.62 5.41
N LEU A 164 -2.72 20.63 4.86
CA LEU A 164 -3.19 19.46 5.62
C LEU A 164 -2.01 18.74 6.29
N ILE A 165 -0.94 18.49 5.55
CA ILE A 165 0.26 17.81 6.06
C ILE A 165 0.88 18.64 7.19
N GLU A 166 1.04 19.95 7.03
CA GLU A 166 1.54 20.81 8.10
C GLU A 166 0.67 20.76 9.36
N GLU A 167 -0.66 20.78 9.22
CA GLU A 167 -1.60 20.72 10.34
C GLU A 167 -1.64 19.33 11.02
N MET A 168 -1.47 18.25 10.25
CA MET A 168 -1.31 16.89 10.78
C MET A 168 -0.02 16.77 11.59
N MET A 169 1.08 17.32 11.07
CA MET A 169 2.38 17.33 11.75
C MET A 169 2.33 18.14 13.04
N GLN A 170 1.67 19.30 13.05
CA GLN A 170 1.47 20.10 14.28
C GLN A 170 0.78 19.30 15.39
N ARG A 171 -0.10 18.36 15.05
CA ARG A 171 -0.87 17.53 15.99
C ARG A 171 -0.22 16.19 16.32
N GLY A 172 0.84 15.79 15.62
CA GLY A 172 1.41 14.45 15.77
C GLY A 172 0.49 13.35 15.22
N ILE A 173 -0.24 13.63 14.14
CA ILE A 173 -1.04 12.63 13.41
C ILE A 173 -0.12 11.92 12.40
N MET A 174 0.01 10.60 12.49
CA MET A 174 0.72 9.79 11.51
C MET A 174 0.14 10.01 10.11
N ILE A 175 1.03 10.25 9.15
CA ILE A 175 0.69 10.51 7.76
C ILE A 175 0.81 9.20 7.00
N GLU A 176 -0.32 8.72 6.51
CA GLU A 176 -0.39 7.50 5.72
C GLU A 176 -0.15 7.80 4.23
N ASN A 177 0.66 6.95 3.61
CA ASN A 177 1.12 7.15 2.24
C ASN A 177 0.66 6.04 1.29
N ASP A 178 -0.08 5.05 1.78
CA ASP A 178 -0.78 4.12 0.91
C ASP A 178 -1.86 4.82 0.08
N HIS A 179 -2.02 4.38 -1.18
CA HIS A 179 -2.94 4.87 -2.19
C HIS A 179 -2.74 6.30 -2.69
N ILE A 180 -1.81 7.08 -2.15
CA ILE A 180 -1.55 8.43 -2.67
C ILE A 180 -0.63 8.37 -3.91
N SER A 181 -0.74 9.35 -4.82
CA SER A 181 0.09 9.37 -6.02
C SER A 181 1.58 9.43 -5.70
N ARG A 182 2.42 8.83 -6.55
CA ARG A 182 3.89 8.81 -6.39
C ARG A 182 4.48 10.22 -6.19
N LYS A 183 3.97 11.22 -6.91
CA LYS A 183 4.37 12.63 -6.74
C LYS A 183 4.02 13.18 -5.36
N ALA A 184 2.79 12.98 -4.91
CA ALA A 184 2.35 13.46 -3.62
C ALA A 184 3.09 12.74 -2.48
N SER A 185 3.31 11.44 -2.61
CA SER A 185 4.16 10.62 -1.73
C SER A 185 5.59 11.19 -1.61
N ALA A 186 6.25 11.42 -2.75
CA ALA A 186 7.57 12.04 -2.78
C ALA A 186 7.59 13.43 -2.14
N ARG A 187 6.56 14.25 -2.40
CA ARG A 187 6.43 15.60 -1.83
C ARG A 187 6.24 15.57 -0.31
N ILE A 188 5.42 14.67 0.22
CA ILE A 188 5.24 14.46 1.66
C ILE A 188 6.57 14.06 2.30
N LEU A 189 7.29 13.11 1.70
CA LEU A 189 8.60 12.67 2.17
C LEU A 189 9.65 13.78 2.14
N GLU A 190 9.54 14.75 1.23
CA GLU A 190 10.41 15.92 1.24
C GLU A 190 10.02 16.94 2.33
N ILE A 191 8.72 17.19 2.54
CA ILE A 191 8.21 18.10 3.60
C ILE A 191 8.57 17.60 5.00
N THR A 192 8.49 16.28 5.21
CA THR A 192 8.63 15.63 6.52
C THR A 192 10.08 15.36 6.91
N LYS A 193 10.96 15.13 5.93
CA LYS A 193 12.40 14.86 6.11
C LYS A 193 13.10 15.87 7.01
N ASP A 194 12.99 17.16 6.71
CA ASP A 194 13.70 18.22 7.44
C ASP A 194 13.20 18.40 8.89
N ARG A 195 12.00 17.89 9.19
CA ARG A 195 11.40 17.92 10.52
C ARG A 195 11.63 16.63 11.30
N GLY A 196 12.24 15.62 10.67
CA GLY A 196 12.41 14.29 11.26
C GLY A 196 11.08 13.65 11.64
N TYR A 197 10.05 13.85 10.81
CA TYR A 197 8.69 13.37 11.05
C TYR A 197 8.43 12.10 10.24
N PRO A 198 8.34 10.92 10.86
CA PRO A 198 8.12 9.69 10.11
C PRO A 198 6.78 9.65 9.36
N VAL A 199 6.78 8.97 8.21
CA VAL A 199 5.61 8.64 7.39
C VAL A 199 5.35 7.13 7.52
N ILE A 200 4.09 6.71 7.40
CA ILE A 200 3.71 5.30 7.41
C ILE A 200 3.18 4.85 6.05
N ASN A 201 3.50 3.61 5.69
CA ASN A 201 2.94 2.84 4.60
C ASN A 201 2.45 1.51 5.21
N SER A 202 1.20 1.49 5.63
CA SER A 202 0.67 0.49 6.56
C SER A 202 0.23 -0.82 5.94
N HIS A 203 -0.06 -0.89 4.64
CA HIS A 203 -0.75 -2.04 4.09
C HIS A 203 -0.50 -2.33 2.61
N GLY A 204 0.61 -1.88 2.04
CA GLY A 204 1.09 -2.44 0.79
C GLY A 204 2.05 -1.57 0.00
N SER A 205 2.35 -2.01 -1.21
CA SER A 205 3.00 -1.21 -2.25
C SER A 205 2.08 -0.17 -2.91
N TRP A 206 0.87 0.04 -2.39
CA TRP A 206 -0.13 0.96 -2.94
C TRP A 206 0.23 2.44 -2.82
N GLY A 207 1.40 2.77 -2.25
CA GLY A 207 1.90 4.14 -2.09
C GLY A 207 3.24 4.43 -2.76
N GLY A 208 3.87 3.42 -3.40
CA GLY A 208 5.15 3.67 -4.04
C GLY A 208 6.00 2.47 -4.40
N THR A 209 6.92 2.78 -5.30
CA THR A 209 8.03 1.95 -5.74
C THR A 209 9.00 1.64 -4.59
N GLN A 210 9.91 0.70 -4.82
CA GLN A 210 11.01 0.38 -3.90
C GLN A 210 11.73 1.65 -3.37
N PRO A 211 12.16 2.62 -4.23
CA PRO A 211 12.75 3.87 -3.77
C PRO A 211 11.92 4.68 -2.76
N LEU A 212 10.61 4.79 -2.96
CA LEU A 212 9.75 5.56 -2.04
C LEU A 212 9.63 4.85 -0.69
N ARG A 213 9.49 3.51 -0.70
CA ARG A 213 9.44 2.70 0.53
C ARG A 213 10.77 2.72 1.28
N ASP A 214 11.89 2.73 0.57
CA ASP A 214 13.23 2.91 1.18
C ASP A 214 13.40 4.31 1.78
N ARG A 215 12.85 5.34 1.15
CA ARG A 215 12.81 6.69 1.73
C ARG A 215 11.97 6.73 3.01
N ILE A 216 10.82 6.06 3.04
CA ILE A 216 9.99 5.93 4.25
C ILE A 216 10.81 5.28 5.38
N ALA A 217 11.42 4.13 5.12
CA ALA A 217 12.22 3.40 6.11
C ALA A 217 13.43 4.22 6.61
N SER A 218 14.15 4.88 5.69
CA SER A 218 15.33 5.69 6.02
C SER A 218 15.01 6.96 6.80
N GLN A 219 13.78 7.46 6.74
CA GLN A 219 13.28 8.58 7.54
C GLN A 219 12.64 8.13 8.87
N GLY A 220 12.77 6.85 9.23
CA GLY A 220 12.28 6.30 10.49
C GLY A 220 10.79 5.92 10.48
N GLY A 221 10.20 5.85 9.28
CA GLY A 221 8.86 5.33 9.03
C GLY A 221 8.78 3.80 9.10
N VAL A 222 7.58 3.28 8.88
CA VAL A 222 7.31 1.84 8.80
C VAL A 222 6.64 1.54 7.46
N THR A 223 7.07 0.45 6.82
CA THR A 223 6.46 -0.13 5.62
C THR A 223 5.96 -1.52 5.96
N ALA A 224 4.77 -1.86 5.49
CA ALA A 224 4.18 -3.18 5.65
C ALA A 224 3.47 -3.58 4.35
N ASP A 225 3.26 -4.88 4.20
CA ASP A 225 2.48 -5.47 3.12
C ASP A 225 1.31 -6.28 3.70
N PHE A 226 0.44 -6.78 2.83
CA PHE A 226 -0.61 -7.70 3.25
C PHE A 226 -0.03 -9.02 3.78
N ASP A 227 -0.82 -9.71 4.61
CA ASP A 227 -0.52 -11.10 4.91
C ASP A 227 -0.58 -11.95 3.64
N ASN A 228 0.26 -12.99 3.59
CA ASN A 228 0.36 -13.89 2.45
C ASN A 228 0.62 -15.32 2.92
N THR A 229 0.82 -16.25 2.00
CA THR A 229 1.10 -17.66 2.32
C THR A 229 2.59 -17.96 2.20
N ARG A 230 3.11 -18.76 3.14
CA ARG A 230 4.41 -19.45 3.05
C ARG A 230 5.57 -18.57 2.57
N GLY A 231 6.31 -19.00 1.54
CA GLY A 231 7.51 -18.35 1.05
C GLY A 231 7.30 -16.90 0.62
N THR A 232 6.17 -16.59 0.00
CA THR A 232 5.84 -15.21 -0.37
C THR A 232 5.73 -14.31 0.86
N TRP A 233 5.14 -14.80 1.96
CA TRP A 233 5.05 -13.99 3.18
C TRP A 233 6.42 -13.81 3.85
N VAL A 234 7.27 -14.84 3.82
CA VAL A 234 8.67 -14.74 4.28
C VAL A 234 9.41 -13.64 3.53
N ASP A 235 9.33 -13.63 2.19
CA ASP A 235 10.02 -12.65 1.36
C ASP A 235 9.55 -11.22 1.67
N LEU A 236 8.24 -10.99 1.73
CA LEU A 236 7.66 -9.67 2.05
C LEU A 236 8.07 -9.18 3.45
N LEU A 237 8.13 -10.08 4.44
CA LEU A 237 8.55 -9.72 5.80
C LEU A 237 10.03 -9.33 5.84
N ILE A 238 10.90 -10.09 5.16
CA ILE A 238 12.34 -9.79 5.07
C ILE A 238 12.56 -8.50 4.31
N GLU A 239 11.95 -8.33 3.14
CA GLU A 239 12.11 -7.15 2.29
C GLU A 239 11.81 -5.87 3.09
N ASN A 240 10.64 -5.80 3.73
CA ASN A 240 10.27 -4.67 4.58
C ASN A 240 11.17 -4.50 5.80
N GLY A 241 11.50 -5.59 6.46
CA GLY A 241 12.32 -5.59 7.68
C GLY A 241 13.78 -5.18 7.45
N THR A 242 14.26 -5.31 6.21
CA THR A 242 15.66 -5.05 5.82
C THR A 242 15.85 -3.78 4.99
N ARG A 243 14.78 -3.03 4.67
CA ARG A 243 14.88 -1.75 3.96
C ARG A 243 15.90 -0.79 4.59
N PRO A 244 16.65 0.00 3.79
CA PRO A 244 17.71 0.87 4.27
C PRO A 244 17.22 1.82 5.37
N ARG A 245 17.82 1.72 6.56
CA ARG A 245 17.51 2.58 7.71
C ARG A 245 18.71 2.72 8.63
N ALA A 246 18.74 3.80 9.38
CA ALA A 246 19.76 4.05 10.40
C ALA A 246 19.50 3.18 11.65
N GLN A 247 20.55 2.86 12.39
CA GLN A 247 20.48 1.96 13.54
C GLN A 247 19.54 2.49 14.65
N GLU A 248 19.40 3.80 14.78
CA GLU A 248 18.47 4.44 15.72
C GLU A 248 16.99 4.18 15.39
N PHE A 249 16.67 3.79 14.15
CA PHE A 249 15.31 3.43 13.73
C PHE A 249 15.03 1.93 13.81
N MET A 250 16.00 1.15 14.28
CA MET A 250 15.88 -0.30 14.44
C MET A 250 15.56 -0.69 15.89
N VAL A 251 15.01 -1.88 16.06
CA VAL A 251 14.81 -2.53 17.36
C VAL A 251 15.78 -3.70 17.44
N GLY A 252 16.93 -3.46 18.08
CA GLY A 252 18.04 -4.41 17.99
C GLY A 252 18.54 -4.50 16.55
N PRO A 253 18.68 -5.70 15.96
CA PRO A 253 19.09 -5.87 14.57
C PRO A 253 17.91 -5.81 13.57
N PHE A 254 16.67 -5.59 14.01
CA PHE A 254 15.49 -5.70 13.17
C PHE A 254 14.89 -4.33 12.85
N GLY A 255 14.48 -4.13 11.59
CA GLY A 255 13.68 -2.96 11.20
C GLY A 255 12.23 -3.07 11.68
N GLY A 256 11.75 -4.30 11.91
CA GLY A 256 10.36 -4.60 12.20
C GLY A 256 9.52 -4.56 10.93
N SER A 257 8.79 -5.64 10.68
CA SER A 257 7.92 -5.77 9.51
C SER A 257 6.55 -6.27 9.95
N GLY A 258 5.57 -5.38 9.98
CA GLY A 258 4.20 -5.74 10.29
C GLY A 258 3.47 -6.30 9.07
N PHE A 259 2.19 -6.60 9.25
CA PHE A 259 1.28 -6.84 8.14
C PHE A 259 -0.04 -6.14 8.41
N ALA A 260 -0.83 -5.96 7.36
CA ALA A 260 -2.19 -5.46 7.44
C ALA A 260 -3.15 -6.35 6.65
N THR A 261 -4.42 -6.28 7.01
CA THR A 261 -5.44 -7.19 6.45
C THR A 261 -6.26 -6.52 5.35
N ASP A 262 -6.46 -5.20 5.49
CA ASP A 262 -7.34 -4.34 4.66
C ASP A 262 -8.66 -4.97 4.19
N VAL A 263 -9.23 -5.90 4.98
CA VAL A 263 -10.43 -6.66 4.60
C VAL A 263 -11.64 -5.73 4.43
N ASN A 264 -11.71 -4.67 5.23
CA ASN A 264 -12.75 -3.64 5.10
C ASN A 264 -12.45 -2.63 3.98
N GLY A 265 -11.23 -2.61 3.45
CA GLY A 265 -10.81 -1.82 2.30
C GLY A 265 -10.84 -2.61 1.00
N ILE A 266 -11.54 -3.74 0.94
CA ILE A 266 -11.77 -4.53 -0.30
C ILE A 266 -10.55 -5.40 -0.68
N SER A 267 -9.64 -5.66 0.28
CA SER A 267 -8.59 -6.67 0.11
C SER A 267 -9.10 -8.08 0.39
N ALA A 268 -8.50 -9.08 -0.26
CA ALA A 268 -8.74 -10.48 0.01
C ALA A 268 -7.84 -10.97 1.16
N LEU A 269 -8.40 -11.78 2.05
CA LEU A 269 -7.62 -12.50 3.06
C LEU A 269 -6.79 -13.60 2.39
N ALA A 270 -5.66 -13.98 3.02
CA ALA A 270 -4.82 -15.04 2.51
C ALA A 270 -5.60 -16.34 2.27
N ALA A 271 -5.39 -16.89 1.08
CA ALA A 271 -6.10 -18.06 0.58
C ALA A 271 -5.64 -19.36 1.27
N ASN A 272 -6.31 -20.47 0.92
CA ASN A 272 -5.88 -21.80 1.34
C ASN A 272 -4.42 -22.06 0.88
N PRO A 273 -3.48 -22.32 1.81
CA PRO A 273 -2.06 -22.45 1.47
C PRO A 273 -1.67 -23.86 0.96
N GLY A 274 -2.54 -24.87 1.06
CA GLY A 274 -2.15 -26.25 0.76
C GLY A 274 -3.30 -27.26 0.76
N ASP A 275 -2.98 -28.50 1.17
CA ASP A 275 -3.91 -29.63 1.16
C ASP A 275 -4.11 -30.27 2.56
N GLU A 276 -4.89 -31.36 2.61
CA GLU A 276 -5.19 -32.08 3.86
C GLU A 276 -3.93 -32.74 4.48
N GLU A 277 -2.91 -33.06 3.69
CA GLU A 277 -1.65 -33.64 4.22
C GLU A 277 -0.77 -32.57 4.88
N ASP A 278 -0.81 -31.34 4.39
CA ASP A 278 -0.25 -30.17 5.09
C ASP A 278 -1.00 -29.93 6.42
N GLU A 279 -2.34 -29.94 6.41
CA GLU A 279 -3.16 -29.76 7.62
C GLU A 279 -2.82 -30.75 8.74
N ALA A 280 -2.70 -32.04 8.39
CA ALA A 280 -2.36 -33.09 9.32
C ALA A 280 -0.94 -32.96 9.91
N ARG A 281 -0.05 -32.23 9.24
CA ARG A 281 1.31 -31.92 9.70
C ARG A 281 1.41 -30.61 10.47
N LEU A 282 0.43 -29.72 10.32
CA LEU A 282 0.36 -28.46 11.07
C LEU A 282 -0.13 -28.68 12.51
N TYR A 283 -1.28 -29.35 12.69
CA TYR A 283 -1.93 -29.41 14.00
C TYR A 283 -1.57 -30.67 14.82
N PRO A 284 -1.47 -30.56 16.16
CA PRO A 284 -1.38 -29.31 16.91
C PRO A 284 -0.03 -28.62 16.71
N PHE A 285 0.00 -27.29 16.77
CA PHE A 285 1.26 -26.51 16.73
C PHE A 285 1.46 -25.71 18.01
N THR A 286 2.69 -25.29 18.27
CA THR A 286 3.04 -24.44 19.42
C THR A 286 3.31 -23.01 18.95
N SER A 287 2.85 -22.01 19.73
CA SER A 287 3.17 -20.60 19.53
C SER A 287 4.67 -20.35 19.40
N VAL A 288 5.04 -19.26 18.74
CA VAL A 288 6.45 -18.87 18.54
C VAL A 288 7.21 -18.77 19.86
N ASP A 289 6.57 -18.29 20.93
CA ASP A 289 7.17 -18.17 22.27
C ASP A 289 7.13 -19.47 23.10
N GLY A 290 6.58 -20.56 22.55
CA GLY A 290 6.54 -21.87 23.20
C GLY A 290 5.47 -22.03 24.30
N ARG A 291 4.59 -21.04 24.51
CA ARG A 291 3.69 -21.00 25.69
C ARG A 291 2.30 -21.56 25.46
N VAL A 292 1.83 -21.57 24.22
CA VAL A 292 0.47 -21.95 23.86
C VAL A 292 0.52 -23.05 22.80
N VAL A 293 -0.25 -24.12 23.00
CA VAL A 293 -0.48 -25.14 21.98
C VAL A 293 -1.85 -24.88 21.37
N PHE A 294 -1.90 -24.82 20.04
CA PHE A 294 -3.10 -24.61 19.25
C PHE A 294 -3.52 -25.91 18.57
N ASP A 295 -4.77 -26.30 18.80
CA ASP A 295 -5.50 -27.27 18.00
C ASP A 295 -6.33 -26.53 16.94
N ILE A 296 -6.97 -27.28 16.03
CA ILE A 296 -7.94 -26.72 15.08
C ILE A 296 -9.00 -25.90 15.86
N GLN A 297 -9.18 -24.65 15.45
CA GLN A 297 -10.10 -23.74 16.11
C GLN A 297 -11.53 -24.25 15.94
N ARG A 298 -12.28 -24.36 17.04
CA ARG A 298 -13.69 -24.76 17.01
C ARG A 298 -14.57 -23.69 17.64
N THR A 299 -15.54 -23.20 16.86
CA THR A 299 -16.60 -22.31 17.34
C THR A 299 -17.95 -23.00 17.18
N GLY A 300 -18.54 -23.41 18.31
CA GLY A 300 -19.77 -24.20 18.31
C GLY A 300 -19.55 -25.59 17.71
N ASP A 301 -20.30 -25.92 16.67
CA ASP A 301 -20.19 -27.16 15.92
C ASP A 301 -19.25 -27.07 14.71
N ARG A 302 -18.66 -25.89 14.47
CA ARG A 302 -17.83 -25.62 13.28
C ARG A 302 -16.35 -25.53 13.61
N GLU A 303 -15.55 -26.24 12.82
CA GLU A 303 -14.09 -26.15 12.82
C GLU A 303 -13.61 -25.16 11.74
N PHE A 304 -12.55 -24.45 12.08
CA PHE A 304 -11.90 -23.43 11.26
C PHE A 304 -10.42 -23.77 11.16
N SER A 305 -10.00 -24.07 9.93
CA SER A 305 -8.62 -24.30 9.54
C SER A 305 -8.34 -23.61 8.20
N LEU A 306 -7.06 -23.40 7.89
CA LEU A 306 -6.62 -22.78 6.65
C LEU A 306 -6.98 -23.61 5.39
N TYR A 307 -7.00 -24.93 5.53
CA TYR A 307 -7.01 -25.89 4.42
C TYR A 307 -8.41 -26.28 3.92
N SER A 308 -9.46 -25.93 4.65
CA SER A 308 -10.85 -26.22 4.28
C SER A 308 -11.40 -25.35 3.12
N GLY A 309 -10.51 -24.88 2.23
CA GLY A 309 -10.82 -24.00 1.11
C GLY A 309 -11.11 -22.55 1.50
N ARG A 310 -10.84 -22.17 2.75
CA ARG A 310 -11.20 -20.86 3.31
C ARG A 310 -10.02 -19.96 3.62
N GLY A 311 -8.81 -20.50 3.72
CA GLY A 311 -7.65 -19.74 4.17
C GLY A 311 -7.90 -19.11 5.52
N VAL A 312 -7.50 -17.85 5.68
CA VAL A 312 -7.75 -17.07 6.89
C VAL A 312 -9.21 -16.61 6.92
N ALA A 313 -10.10 -17.45 7.43
CA ALA A 313 -11.54 -17.15 7.50
C ALA A 313 -11.91 -16.08 8.55
N HIS A 314 -11.06 -15.86 9.55
CA HIS A 314 -11.20 -14.84 10.59
C HIS A 314 -9.86 -14.56 11.27
N TYR A 315 -9.72 -13.41 11.94
CA TYR A 315 -8.46 -12.98 12.58
C TYR A 315 -7.87 -13.97 13.61
N GLY A 316 -8.70 -14.83 14.19
CA GLY A 316 -8.23 -15.91 15.07
C GLY A 316 -7.36 -16.98 14.40
N LEU A 317 -7.21 -16.98 13.06
CA LEU A 317 -6.38 -17.94 12.32
C LEU A 317 -4.99 -17.40 11.93
N TYR A 318 -4.64 -16.16 12.31
CA TYR A 318 -3.29 -15.65 12.09
C TYR A 318 -2.19 -16.48 12.79
N PRO A 319 -2.38 -17.02 14.01
CA PRO A 319 -1.41 -17.94 14.59
C PRO A 319 -1.17 -19.18 13.71
N ASP A 320 -2.23 -19.72 13.11
CA ASP A 320 -2.20 -20.87 12.20
C ASP A 320 -1.43 -20.52 10.92
N GLN A 321 -1.64 -19.34 10.36
CA GLN A 321 -0.92 -18.86 9.18
C GLN A 321 0.58 -18.67 9.46
N ILE A 322 0.94 -18.14 10.63
CA ILE A 322 2.35 -18.02 11.06
C ILE A 322 2.96 -19.42 11.25
N ALA A 323 2.21 -20.36 11.80
CA ALA A 323 2.67 -21.73 11.96
C ALA A 323 2.83 -22.45 10.61
N ASP A 324 1.89 -22.28 9.67
CA ASP A 324 2.00 -22.82 8.31
C ASP A 324 3.23 -22.23 7.59
N MET A 325 3.45 -20.92 7.68
CA MET A 325 4.66 -20.28 7.15
C MET A 325 5.93 -20.91 7.75
N ARG A 326 5.97 -21.16 9.06
CA ARG A 326 7.15 -21.73 9.74
C ARG A 326 7.44 -23.18 9.39
N ILE A 327 6.41 -23.98 9.11
CA ILE A 327 6.54 -25.43 8.92
C ILE A 327 6.60 -25.80 7.44
N HIS A 328 5.88 -25.07 6.59
CA HIS A 328 5.64 -25.44 5.19
C HIS A 328 6.24 -24.48 4.16
N SER A 329 6.92 -23.41 4.59
CA SER A 329 7.66 -22.55 3.65
C SER A 329 8.78 -23.33 2.94
N ASP A 330 9.00 -22.98 1.68
CA ASP A 330 10.08 -23.48 0.82
C ASP A 330 11.38 -22.66 0.98
N ARG A 331 11.35 -21.58 1.76
CA ARG A 331 12.53 -20.76 2.10
C ARG A 331 13.43 -21.46 3.11
N SER A 332 14.66 -20.98 3.25
CA SER A 332 15.59 -21.54 4.21
C SER A 332 15.09 -21.31 5.65
N GLN A 333 15.44 -22.20 6.59
CA GLN A 333 15.06 -22.01 8.00
C GLN A 333 15.59 -20.68 8.55
N GLU A 334 16.77 -20.24 8.11
CA GLU A 334 17.36 -18.96 8.49
C GLU A 334 16.48 -17.78 8.03
N ASP A 335 15.99 -17.81 6.79
CA ASP A 335 15.08 -16.79 6.27
C ASP A 335 13.73 -16.80 7.00
N VAL A 336 13.18 -17.99 7.26
CA VAL A 336 11.93 -18.15 8.02
C VAL A 336 12.08 -17.58 9.43
N ASP A 337 13.16 -17.91 10.13
CA ASP A 337 13.42 -17.41 11.48
C ASP A 337 13.62 -15.88 11.47
N HIS A 338 14.35 -15.36 10.48
CA HIS A 338 14.52 -13.92 10.31
C HIS A 338 13.21 -13.19 10.03
N ALA A 339 12.35 -13.73 9.16
CA ALA A 339 11.02 -13.17 8.89
C ALA A 339 10.14 -13.15 10.15
N VAL A 340 10.16 -14.23 10.94
CA VAL A 340 9.45 -14.30 12.22
C VAL A 340 9.98 -13.26 13.20
N ASP A 341 11.30 -13.07 13.30
CA ASP A 341 11.88 -12.05 14.17
C ASP A 341 11.48 -10.63 13.74
N GLN A 342 11.46 -10.34 12.43
CA GLN A 342 10.96 -9.06 11.89
C GLN A 342 9.49 -8.86 12.24
N LEU A 343 8.66 -9.90 12.09
CA LEU A 343 7.23 -9.86 12.41
C LEU A 343 6.97 -9.60 13.88
N PHE A 344 7.60 -10.36 14.78
CA PHE A 344 7.36 -10.24 16.22
C PHE A 344 8.00 -8.98 16.83
N THR A 345 8.95 -8.36 16.12
CA THR A 345 9.53 -7.07 16.50
C THR A 345 8.71 -5.87 15.99
N SER A 346 7.85 -6.07 15.00
CA SER A 346 7.12 -5.00 14.30
C SER A 346 6.29 -4.09 15.21
N ALA A 347 5.67 -4.63 16.26
CA ALA A 347 4.87 -3.84 17.20
C ALA A 347 5.71 -2.77 17.92
N GLU A 348 6.91 -3.13 18.39
CA GLU A 348 7.83 -2.17 19.01
C GLU A 348 8.37 -1.17 17.97
N ALA A 349 8.65 -1.61 16.74
CA ALA A 349 9.07 -0.72 15.67
C ALA A 349 8.00 0.34 15.33
N TYR A 350 6.73 -0.07 15.29
CA TYR A 350 5.57 0.80 15.12
C TYR A 350 5.43 1.81 16.28
N LEU A 351 5.52 1.33 17.53
CA LEU A 351 5.44 2.20 18.71
C LEU A 351 6.55 3.26 18.71
N ARG A 352 7.80 2.87 18.43
CA ARG A 352 8.91 3.83 18.34
C ARG A 352 8.74 4.84 17.21
N MET A 353 8.15 4.42 16.08
CA MET A 353 7.80 5.34 14.99
C MET A 353 6.75 6.36 15.44
N TRP A 354 5.70 5.90 16.12
CA TRP A 354 4.68 6.78 16.67
C TRP A 354 5.28 7.74 17.72
N GLU A 355 6.13 7.27 18.63
CA GLU A 355 6.82 8.14 19.59
C GLU A 355 7.67 9.23 18.89
N ARG A 356 8.29 8.91 17.74
CA ARG A 356 9.02 9.89 16.92
C ARG A 356 8.08 10.93 16.30
N VAL A 357 6.92 10.51 15.80
CA VAL A 357 5.87 11.40 15.29
C VAL A 357 5.42 12.37 16.39
N GLU A 358 5.14 11.87 17.59
CA GLU A 358 4.74 12.72 18.73
C GLU A 358 5.87 13.66 19.16
N ALA A 359 7.10 13.18 19.19
CA ALA A 359 8.26 14.02 19.50
C ALA A 359 8.52 15.08 18.43
N ALA A 360 8.18 14.82 17.16
CA ALA A 360 8.29 15.74 16.03
C ALA A 360 7.14 16.75 15.95
N ALA A 361 6.04 16.50 16.66
CA ALA A 361 4.87 17.36 16.64
C ALA A 361 5.19 18.78 17.14
N GLY A 362 4.74 19.78 16.39
CA GLY A 362 4.88 21.20 16.73
C GLY A 362 6.30 21.78 16.64
N ARG A 363 7.27 21.04 16.08
CA ARG A 363 8.63 21.52 15.81
C ARG A 363 8.75 22.40 14.57
#